data_AF-A0A259YNJ7-F1
#
_entry.id   AF-A0A259YNJ7-F1
#
_cell.length_a   1.000
_cell.length_b   1.000
_cell.length_c   1.000
_cell.angle_alpha   90.00
_cell.angle_beta   90.00
_cell.angle_gamma   90.00
#
_symmetry.space_group_name_H-M   'P 1'
#
loop_
_entity.id
_entity.type
_entity.pdbx_description
1 polymer ?
#
loop_
_entity_poly.entity_id
_entity_poly.type
_entity_poly.pdbx_seq_one_letter_code
_entity_poly.pdbx_strand_id
1 'polypeptide(L)'
;MARQFGRPRARHTDRSFHRPSGSHRAGDRRILVCARRRPHRIRSTHACRVRTRGGKRKPVSDLSGKPDYRGPATLTFDDPAAEFDVRIDLRGHSQPIDGIFRWYGRVRPHEGLQEFMEAAASSRKGLLSTDSGTAPVTVGDVDFWGRYRLQGKGNPPYPLEPEKDCDDTPAASTPSAEDRALARAAALLEPEFRASADTTEGYVELLGGTPAPSPTTASKAMNNSLVASIYEKLWRPAGIAMMGVGGLSMSAERAKAASDLRLTGDMKVLDVASGPGNFTRNLSEHLSGDGIAIGFDISEQMIRRAVRDNRGPHAAYMRGDAQSLPFADNTFDAVCCFAALYLIPNPLTVVDELVRVLRPGGRIAIMTSYGRETAPVRSVVGAASGRIGVRMFEKEQFTSIFEACGMTEIEQEVRGLAQFVSATNAS
;
A
#
# COMPACT_ATOMS: atom_id res chain seq x y z
N MET A 1 -60.59 -6.15 44.99
CA MET A 1 -60.88 -7.49 44.42
C MET A 1 -59.94 -7.68 43.22
N ALA A 2 -58.69 -8.13 43.35
CA ALA A 2 -58.17 -9.44 43.75
C ALA A 2 -58.66 -10.61 42.87
N ARG A 3 -57.80 -11.15 41.99
CA ARG A 3 -57.19 -12.49 42.15
C ARG A 3 -56.16 -12.85 41.05
N GLN A 4 -55.09 -13.45 41.57
CA GLN A 4 -53.95 -14.17 40.98
C GLN A 4 -54.33 -15.56 40.41
N PHE A 5 -53.31 -16.25 39.86
CA PHE A 5 -53.03 -17.71 39.75
C PHE A 5 -52.71 -18.10 38.29
N GLY A 6 -51.68 -18.88 37.92
CA GLY A 6 -50.66 -19.65 38.63
C GLY A 6 -49.91 -20.53 37.61
N ARG A 7 -48.62 -20.82 37.85
CA ARG A 7 -47.76 -21.75 37.06
C ARG A 7 -48.23 -23.21 37.16
N PRO A 8 -47.65 -24.11 36.34
CA PRO A 8 -47.14 -25.36 36.89
C PRO A 8 -45.68 -25.70 36.51
N ARG A 9 -45.04 -26.46 37.40
CA ARG A 9 -43.67 -26.99 37.36
C ARG A 9 -43.68 -28.50 37.05
N ALA A 10 -42.65 -28.93 36.32
CA ALA A 10 -41.86 -30.17 36.41
C ALA A 10 -42.49 -31.56 36.16
N ARG A 11 -41.73 -32.40 35.42
CA ARG A 11 -41.27 -33.72 35.88
C ARG A 11 -40.11 -34.27 35.03
N HIS A 12 -39.02 -34.61 35.74
CA HIS A 12 -37.94 -35.52 35.35
C HIS A 12 -38.47 -36.95 35.15
N THR A 13 -37.86 -37.71 34.23
CA THR A 13 -37.63 -39.15 34.43
C THR A 13 -36.30 -39.57 33.82
N ASP A 14 -35.45 -40.08 34.70
CA ASP A 14 -34.19 -40.78 34.51
C ASP A 14 -34.48 -42.27 34.21
N ARG A 15 -33.73 -42.90 33.29
CA ARG A 15 -33.66 -44.38 33.17
C ARG A 15 -32.29 -44.80 32.63
N SER A 16 -31.44 -45.19 33.56
CA SER A 16 -30.36 -46.16 33.40
C SER A 16 -30.92 -47.58 33.20
N PHE A 17 -30.18 -48.48 32.53
CA PHE A 17 -29.81 -49.84 33.03
C PHE A 17 -29.07 -50.70 31.96
N HIS A 18 -27.91 -51.19 32.40
CA HIS A 18 -27.31 -52.53 32.23
C HIS A 18 -26.58 -53.03 30.96
N ARG A 19 -25.33 -53.46 31.23
CA ARG A 19 -24.44 -54.37 30.50
C ARG A 19 -25.00 -55.81 30.44
N PRO A 20 -24.40 -56.66 29.58
CA PRO A 20 -23.67 -57.81 30.13
C PRO A 20 -22.30 -58.07 29.45
N SER A 21 -21.63 -59.10 29.98
CA SER A 21 -20.19 -59.39 30.05
C SER A 21 -19.70 -60.60 29.23
N GLY A 22 -18.38 -60.67 28.99
CA GLY A 22 -17.57 -61.90 28.74
C GLY A 22 -17.17 -62.13 27.27
N SER A 23 -16.03 -62.69 26.87
CA SER A 23 -14.82 -63.23 27.54
C SER A 23 -13.77 -63.65 26.46
N HIS A 24 -12.51 -63.94 26.88
CA HIS A 24 -11.40 -64.68 26.19
C HIS A 24 -10.49 -63.90 25.20
N ARG A 25 -9.14 -64.04 25.15
CA ARG A 25 -8.12 -64.88 25.85
C ARG A 25 -6.68 -64.40 25.49
N ALA A 26 -5.73 -64.68 26.42
CA ALA A 26 -4.28 -65.00 26.29
C ALA A 26 -3.33 -64.00 25.58
N GLY A 27 -2.33 -63.43 26.26
CA GLY A 27 -0.98 -63.99 26.51
C GLY A 27 0.03 -63.06 25.80
N ASP A 28 1.19 -62.62 26.30
CA ASP A 28 2.20 -63.28 27.12
C ASP A 28 3.17 -62.23 27.72
N ARG A 29 3.99 -62.68 28.67
CA ARG A 29 4.83 -61.94 29.64
C ARG A 29 6.04 -61.19 29.05
N ARG A 30 6.49 -60.11 29.71
CA ARG A 30 7.81 -60.02 30.43
C ARG A 30 8.11 -58.64 31.04
N ILE A 31 8.17 -58.66 32.38
CA ILE A 31 9.09 -58.03 33.35
C ILE A 31 9.97 -56.82 32.93
N LEU A 32 9.86 -55.80 33.79
CA LEU A 32 10.58 -54.55 33.98
C LEU A 32 12.08 -54.71 34.32
N VAL A 33 12.99 -53.96 33.67
CA VAL A 33 14.21 -53.42 34.30
C VAL A 33 14.54 -52.04 33.71
N CYS A 34 14.75 -51.09 34.61
CA CYS A 34 15.11 -49.69 34.36
C CYS A 34 16.62 -49.55 34.11
N ALA A 35 17.04 -48.87 33.04
CA ALA A 35 18.40 -48.33 32.91
C ALA A 35 18.43 -47.09 32.00
N ARG A 36 18.84 -45.96 32.59
CA ARG A 36 19.05 -44.65 31.94
C ARG A 36 20.09 -44.71 30.82
N ARG A 37 19.85 -44.05 29.68
CA ARG A 37 20.89 -43.44 28.81
C ARG A 37 20.29 -42.37 27.85
N ARG A 38 21.14 -41.39 27.53
CA ARG A 38 20.98 -40.04 26.92
C ARG A 38 20.38 -39.98 25.49
N PRO A 39 19.97 -38.79 24.99
CA PRO A 39 19.05 -38.65 23.86
C PRO A 39 19.74 -38.77 22.49
N HIS A 40 19.07 -39.45 21.56
CA HIS A 40 19.47 -39.54 20.15
C HIS A 40 18.84 -38.41 19.34
N ARG A 41 19.70 -37.74 18.56
CA ARG A 41 19.39 -36.85 17.43
C ARG A 41 18.35 -37.47 16.49
N ILE A 42 17.28 -36.74 16.22
CA ILE A 42 16.41 -36.99 15.06
C ILE A 42 17.00 -36.24 13.87
N ARG A 43 17.41 -37.00 12.84
CA ARG A 43 17.79 -36.50 11.52
C ARG A 43 16.51 -36.16 10.76
N SER A 44 16.32 -34.91 10.35
CA SER A 44 15.40 -34.58 9.25
C SER A 44 16.18 -34.58 7.93
N THR A 45 15.96 -35.63 7.16
CA THR A 45 16.21 -35.67 5.72
C THR A 45 15.15 -34.82 5.03
N HIS A 46 15.56 -33.86 4.20
CA HIS A 46 15.07 -33.59 2.84
C HIS A 46 16.04 -32.61 2.18
N ALA A 47 17.12 -33.15 1.60
CA ALA A 47 18.05 -32.43 0.74
C ALA A 47 17.69 -32.75 -0.71
N CYS A 48 17.08 -31.81 -1.42
CA CYS A 48 17.08 -31.84 -2.89
C CYS A 48 18.36 -31.11 -3.35
N ARG A 49 19.43 -31.87 -3.57
CA ARG A 49 20.63 -31.39 -4.26
C ARG A 49 20.34 -31.34 -5.75
N VAL A 50 20.24 -30.14 -6.32
CA VAL A 50 20.58 -29.92 -7.73
C VAL A 50 21.90 -29.17 -7.74
N ARG A 51 22.98 -29.91 -8.01
CA ARG A 51 24.33 -29.39 -8.14
C ARG A 51 24.58 -29.15 -9.63
N THR A 52 24.40 -27.92 -10.10
CA THR A 52 24.89 -27.53 -11.44
C THR A 52 26.30 -26.98 -11.33
N ARG A 53 27.24 -27.68 -11.97
CA ARG A 53 28.63 -27.27 -12.22
C ARG A 53 28.66 -26.00 -13.08
N GLY A 54 29.47 -25.01 -12.67
CA GLY A 54 30.02 -23.97 -13.54
C GLY A 54 29.01 -23.00 -14.16
N GLY A 55 28.58 -22.00 -13.40
CA GLY A 55 27.85 -20.85 -13.94
C GLY A 55 28.39 -19.58 -13.29
N LYS A 56 28.84 -18.61 -14.11
CA LYS A 56 29.15 -17.26 -13.60
C LYS A 56 27.93 -16.73 -12.86
N ARG A 57 28.14 -16.21 -11.64
CA ARG A 57 27.10 -15.62 -10.79
C ARG A 57 26.31 -14.58 -11.60
N LYS A 58 24.98 -14.71 -11.63
CA LYS A 58 24.13 -13.76 -12.36
C LYS A 58 23.95 -12.51 -11.50
N PRO A 59 24.15 -11.31 -12.05
CA PRO A 59 23.85 -10.10 -11.31
C PRO A 59 22.33 -9.93 -11.14
N VAL A 60 21.91 -9.65 -9.91
CA VAL A 60 20.51 -9.40 -9.54
C VAL A 60 20.42 -7.98 -8.99
N SER A 61 19.41 -7.24 -9.41
CA SER A 61 19.12 -5.90 -8.91
C SER A 61 18.54 -5.94 -7.51
N ASP A 62 18.80 -4.93 -6.70
CA ASP A 62 18.18 -4.81 -5.39
C ASP A 62 16.65 -4.60 -5.55
N LEU A 63 15.86 -5.57 -5.07
CA LEU A 63 14.40 -5.53 -5.11
C LEU A 63 13.81 -4.53 -4.08
N SER A 64 14.65 -3.88 -3.26
CA SER A 64 14.24 -2.91 -2.22
C SER A 64 13.62 -1.60 -2.74
N GLY A 65 13.60 -1.41 -4.07
CA GLY A 65 13.07 -0.22 -4.72
C GLY A 65 14.01 0.99 -4.71
N LYS A 66 15.22 0.86 -4.13
CA LYS A 66 16.30 1.87 -4.23
C LYS A 66 16.98 1.78 -5.61
N PRO A 67 17.51 2.89 -6.15
CA PRO A 67 18.34 2.82 -7.34
C PRO A 67 19.63 2.05 -7.04
N ASP A 68 20.03 1.13 -7.92
CA ASP A 68 21.29 0.39 -7.82
C ASP A 68 22.51 1.34 -7.91
N TYR A 69 22.34 2.50 -8.55
CA TYR A 69 23.33 3.55 -8.61
C TYR A 69 22.68 4.94 -8.61
N ARG A 70 23.20 5.84 -7.78
CA ARG A 70 22.88 7.27 -7.76
C ARG A 70 24.17 8.07 -7.69
N GLY A 71 24.48 8.84 -8.73
CA GLY A 71 25.77 9.51 -8.79
C GLY A 71 25.97 10.39 -10.02
N PRO A 72 27.15 11.03 -10.11
CA PRO A 72 27.58 11.72 -11.31
C PRO A 72 27.89 10.71 -12.43
N ALA A 73 27.68 11.10 -13.68
CA ALA A 73 28.02 10.31 -14.85
C ALA A 73 28.24 11.23 -16.04
N THR A 74 28.96 10.76 -17.05
CA THR A 74 29.18 11.50 -18.30
C THR A 74 28.47 10.77 -19.43
N LEU A 75 27.64 11.52 -20.17
CA LEU A 75 26.96 11.06 -21.38
C LEU A 75 27.72 11.58 -22.60
N THR A 76 28.13 10.68 -23.49
CA THR A 76 28.73 11.05 -24.78
C THR A 76 27.89 10.55 -25.95
N PHE A 77 27.81 11.36 -26.99
CA PHE A 77 27.13 11.08 -28.25
C PHE A 77 28.09 11.29 -29.41
N ASP A 78 27.98 10.48 -30.46
CA ASP A 78 28.89 10.58 -31.62
C ASP A 78 28.32 11.46 -32.76
N ASP A 79 26.99 11.59 -32.86
CA ASP A 79 26.32 12.32 -33.95
C ASP A 79 25.04 13.07 -33.47
N PRO A 80 25.08 14.42 -33.33
CA PRO A 80 26.29 15.23 -33.31
C PRO A 80 27.17 14.87 -32.12
N ALA A 81 28.49 15.06 -32.26
CA ALA A 81 29.43 14.85 -31.17
C ALA A 81 29.12 15.80 -30.01
N ALA A 82 28.81 15.25 -28.84
CA ALA A 82 28.49 16.04 -27.64
C ALA A 82 28.77 15.25 -26.37
N GLU A 83 29.13 15.97 -25.31
CA GLU A 83 29.45 15.42 -23.99
C GLU A 83 28.74 16.22 -22.89
N PHE A 84 28.15 15.52 -21.93
CA PHE A 84 27.40 16.13 -20.83
C PHE A 84 27.70 15.46 -19.49
N ASP A 85 28.08 16.25 -18.51
CA ASP A 85 28.19 15.82 -17.11
C ASP A 85 26.83 15.90 -16.43
N VAL A 86 26.31 14.74 -16.03
CA VAL A 86 24.94 14.58 -15.56
C VAL A 86 24.89 13.89 -14.20
N ARG A 87 23.75 14.00 -13.51
CA ARG A 87 23.45 13.16 -12.35
C ARG A 87 22.35 12.18 -12.71
N ILE A 88 22.54 10.92 -12.37
CA ILE A 88 21.66 9.84 -12.81
C ILE A 88 21.19 8.98 -11.63
N ASP A 89 20.04 8.35 -11.83
CA ASP A 89 19.52 7.26 -11.01
C ASP A 89 19.33 6.04 -11.92
N LEU A 90 20.11 4.96 -11.71
CA LEU A 90 20.07 3.72 -12.51
C LEU A 90 19.57 2.52 -11.71
N ARG A 91 19.00 1.55 -12.43
CA ARG A 91 18.53 0.24 -11.96
C ARG A 91 18.77 -0.81 -13.02
N GLY A 92 18.92 -2.06 -12.60
CA GLY A 92 19.10 -3.21 -13.45
C GLY A 92 18.03 -4.26 -13.21
N HIS A 93 18.02 -5.30 -14.03
CA HIS A 93 17.47 -6.61 -13.70
C HIS A 93 17.95 -7.64 -14.72
N SER A 94 18.10 -8.89 -14.29
CA SER A 94 18.37 -10.01 -15.19
C SER A 94 17.08 -10.50 -15.83
N GLN A 95 17.05 -10.63 -17.16
CA GLN A 95 15.88 -11.15 -17.86
C GLN A 95 15.85 -12.68 -17.81
N PRO A 96 14.75 -13.31 -17.33
CA PRO A 96 14.70 -14.75 -17.12
C PRO A 96 14.83 -15.59 -18.40
N ILE A 97 14.39 -15.03 -19.54
CA ILE A 97 14.25 -15.76 -20.81
C ILE A 97 15.57 -15.80 -21.59
N ASP A 98 16.24 -14.66 -21.75
CA ASP A 98 17.45 -14.53 -22.56
C ASP A 98 18.73 -14.41 -21.70
N GLY A 99 18.59 -14.29 -20.37
CA GLY A 99 19.71 -14.12 -19.45
C GLY A 99 20.41 -12.77 -19.57
N ILE A 100 19.88 -11.84 -20.36
CA ILE A 100 20.48 -10.53 -20.59
C ILE A 100 20.17 -9.61 -19.42
N PHE A 101 21.21 -9.04 -18.81
CA PHE A 101 21.02 -7.97 -17.83
C PHE A 101 20.56 -6.70 -18.55
N ARG A 102 19.42 -6.15 -18.17
CA ARG A 102 18.90 -4.90 -18.70
C ARG A 102 18.97 -3.87 -17.61
N TRP A 103 19.40 -2.67 -17.95
CA TRP A 103 19.47 -1.57 -17.00
C TRP A 103 18.80 -0.34 -17.59
N TYR A 104 18.22 0.47 -16.71
CA TYR A 104 17.43 1.63 -17.07
C TYR A 104 17.49 2.64 -15.94
N GLY A 105 17.17 3.88 -16.25
CA GLY A 105 17.24 4.94 -15.26
C GLY A 105 16.79 6.27 -15.81
N ARG A 106 17.14 7.33 -15.09
CA ARG A 106 16.85 8.70 -15.51
C ARG A 106 18.01 9.62 -15.24
N VAL A 107 18.20 10.56 -16.16
CA VAL A 107 19.03 11.76 -15.96
C VAL A 107 18.19 12.78 -15.20
N ARG A 108 18.75 13.41 -14.17
CA ARG A 108 18.14 14.59 -13.53
C ARG A 108 18.08 15.77 -14.52
N PRO A 109 17.23 16.78 -14.30
CA PRO A 109 17.12 17.90 -15.22
C PRO A 109 18.49 18.54 -15.49
N HIS A 110 18.82 18.73 -16.76
CA HIS A 110 20.10 19.26 -17.22
C HIS A 110 19.89 20.08 -18.50
N GLU A 111 20.08 21.40 -18.41
CA GLU A 111 19.69 22.37 -19.45
C GLU A 111 20.36 22.07 -20.80
N GLY A 112 21.68 21.86 -20.83
CA GLY A 112 22.40 21.60 -22.09
C GLY A 112 22.05 20.26 -22.75
N LEU A 113 21.60 19.27 -21.97
CA LEU A 113 21.18 17.98 -22.53
C LEU A 113 19.77 18.09 -23.12
N GLN A 114 18.93 18.96 -22.53
CA GLN A 114 17.57 19.17 -22.98
C GLN A 114 17.52 19.76 -24.39
N GLU A 115 18.25 20.84 -24.63
CA GLU A 115 18.35 21.47 -25.96
C GLU A 115 18.87 20.48 -27.02
N PHE A 116 19.88 19.68 -26.66
CA PHE A 116 20.49 18.69 -27.55
C PHE A 116 19.55 17.53 -27.92
N MET A 117 18.69 17.12 -26.97
CA MET A 117 17.74 16.03 -27.17
C MET A 117 16.44 16.49 -27.84
N GLU A 118 16.01 17.74 -27.65
CA GLU A 118 14.85 18.32 -28.37
C GLU A 118 15.06 18.32 -29.90
N ALA A 119 16.33 18.41 -30.35
CA ALA A 119 16.70 18.27 -31.76
C ALA A 119 16.59 16.82 -32.30
N ALA A 120 16.38 15.80 -31.45
CA ALA A 120 16.21 14.41 -31.85
C ALA A 120 14.75 13.95 -31.70
N ALA A 121 14.15 13.51 -32.80
CA ALA A 121 12.71 13.21 -32.91
C ALA A 121 12.13 12.17 -31.92
N SER A 122 12.94 11.35 -31.23
CA SER A 122 12.45 10.38 -30.22
C SER A 122 13.51 9.78 -29.29
N SER A 123 14.73 9.52 -29.78
CA SER A 123 15.80 8.92 -28.96
C SER A 123 17.18 9.05 -29.61
N ARG A 124 18.24 9.13 -28.80
CA ARG A 124 19.64 9.06 -29.25
C ARG A 124 20.38 7.91 -28.57
N LYS A 125 21.34 7.33 -29.28
CA LYS A 125 22.29 6.36 -28.72
C LYS A 125 23.57 7.08 -28.34
N GLY A 126 24.18 6.67 -27.24
CA GLY A 126 25.43 7.22 -26.75
C GLY A 126 26.14 6.24 -25.82
N LEU A 127 27.16 6.72 -25.13
CA LEU A 127 27.83 6.00 -24.05
C LEU A 127 27.53 6.70 -22.73
N LEU A 128 27.35 5.90 -21.68
CA LEU A 128 27.23 6.36 -20.32
C LEU A 128 28.43 5.88 -19.52
N SER A 129 29.21 6.82 -19.00
CA SER A 129 30.41 6.56 -18.22
C SER A 129 30.20 6.98 -16.77
N THR A 130 30.61 6.12 -15.83
CA THR A 130 30.77 6.43 -14.41
C THR A 130 32.17 6.03 -13.96
N ASP A 131 32.52 6.33 -12.71
CA ASP A 131 33.77 5.87 -12.09
C ASP A 131 33.95 4.33 -12.11
N SER A 132 32.85 3.58 -12.30
CA SER A 132 32.86 2.12 -12.30
C SER A 132 32.93 1.50 -13.70
N GLY A 133 32.73 2.29 -14.76
CA GLY A 133 32.85 1.82 -16.14
C GLY A 133 31.95 2.56 -17.12
N THR A 134 32.06 2.15 -18.39
CA THR A 134 31.33 2.75 -19.51
C THR A 134 30.44 1.70 -20.18
N ALA A 135 29.21 2.07 -20.52
CA ALA A 135 28.27 1.19 -21.19
C ALA A 135 27.42 1.91 -22.25
N PRO A 136 27.05 1.24 -23.36
CA PRO A 136 26.14 1.81 -24.35
C PRO A 136 24.77 2.10 -23.75
N VAL A 137 24.25 3.30 -24.04
CA VAL A 137 22.97 3.79 -23.55
C VAL A 137 22.11 4.30 -24.68
N THR A 138 20.80 4.12 -24.55
CA THR A 138 19.79 4.83 -25.33
C THR A 138 19.13 5.85 -24.42
N VAL A 139 19.25 7.13 -24.80
CA VAL A 139 18.57 8.26 -24.17
C VAL A 139 17.26 8.47 -24.93
N GLY A 140 16.14 8.21 -24.27
CA GLY A 140 14.80 8.29 -24.85
C GLY A 140 14.00 9.47 -24.29
N ASP A 141 12.69 9.31 -24.23
CA ASP A 141 11.75 10.39 -23.86
C ASP A 141 12.05 11.06 -22.51
N VAL A 142 11.70 12.35 -22.45
CA VAL A 142 11.68 13.16 -21.24
C VAL A 142 10.36 12.96 -20.48
N ASP A 143 10.39 12.90 -19.15
CA ASP A 143 9.16 12.99 -18.34
C ASP A 143 8.75 14.43 -18.06
N PHE A 144 7.58 14.59 -17.43
CA PHE A 144 7.07 15.89 -17.00
C PHE A 144 8.02 16.67 -16.07
N TRP A 145 8.99 15.99 -15.45
CA TRP A 145 9.97 16.60 -14.54
C TRP A 145 11.27 16.99 -15.25
N GLY A 146 11.33 16.95 -16.58
CA GLY A 146 12.53 17.28 -17.34
C GLY A 146 13.61 16.20 -17.29
N ARG A 147 13.25 14.94 -16.95
CA ARG A 147 14.23 13.86 -16.79
C ARG A 147 14.21 12.90 -17.97
N TYR A 148 15.34 12.79 -18.68
CA TYR A 148 15.50 11.88 -19.80
C TYR A 148 15.64 10.42 -19.36
N ARG A 149 14.93 9.53 -20.04
CA ARG A 149 15.00 8.09 -19.79
C ARG A 149 16.30 7.50 -20.34
N LEU A 150 17.00 6.74 -19.52
CA LEU A 150 18.17 5.94 -19.90
C LEU A 150 17.79 4.47 -20.00
N GLN A 151 18.30 3.77 -21.00
CA GLN A 151 18.15 2.33 -21.17
C GLN A 151 19.44 1.72 -21.75
N GLY A 152 19.86 0.58 -21.22
CA GLY A 152 20.98 -0.17 -21.75
C GLY A 152 20.84 -1.67 -21.49
N LYS A 153 21.72 -2.44 -22.10
CA LYS A 153 21.74 -3.90 -22.04
C LYS A 153 23.16 -4.39 -21.80
N GLY A 154 23.30 -5.55 -21.15
CA GLY A 154 24.57 -6.13 -20.78
C GLY A 154 25.12 -5.54 -19.49
N ASN A 155 26.45 -5.40 -19.42
CA ASN A 155 27.12 -4.89 -18.23
C ASN A 155 26.72 -3.43 -17.98
N PRO A 156 26.18 -3.11 -16.81
CA PRO A 156 25.86 -1.73 -16.45
C PRO A 156 27.13 -0.93 -16.14
N PRO A 157 27.08 0.41 -16.25
CA PRO A 157 28.18 1.29 -15.85
C PRO A 157 28.12 1.58 -14.34
N TYR A 158 27.93 0.55 -13.50
CA TYR A 158 27.94 0.64 -12.05
C TYR A 158 28.24 -0.76 -11.44
N PRO A 159 28.77 -0.82 -10.21
CA PRO A 159 29.11 -2.10 -9.60
C PRO A 159 27.85 -2.91 -9.30
N LEU A 160 27.88 -4.20 -9.61
CA LEU A 160 26.81 -5.14 -9.27
C LEU A 160 27.24 -5.94 -8.05
N GLU A 161 26.46 -5.92 -6.97
CA GLU A 161 26.72 -6.81 -5.84
C GLU A 161 26.44 -8.27 -6.26
N PRO A 162 27.32 -9.23 -5.94
CA PRO A 162 27.04 -10.63 -6.18
C PRO A 162 25.89 -11.12 -5.29
N GLU A 163 25.00 -11.93 -5.87
CA GLU A 163 23.94 -12.66 -5.16
C GLU A 163 24.53 -13.36 -3.92
N LYS A 164 24.05 -12.99 -2.73
CA LYS A 164 24.47 -13.62 -1.47
C LYS A 164 23.82 -15.00 -1.38
N ASP A 165 24.62 -16.05 -1.23
CA ASP A 165 24.14 -17.38 -0.90
C ASP A 165 23.30 -17.29 0.39
N CYS A 166 22.06 -17.80 0.34
CA CYS A 166 21.18 -17.92 1.51
C CYS A 166 21.73 -19.00 2.45
N ASP A 167 22.84 -18.73 3.12
CA ASP A 167 23.33 -19.52 4.23
C ASP A 167 24.22 -18.66 5.14
N ASP A 168 23.67 -17.55 5.61
CA ASP A 168 24.16 -16.84 6.78
C ASP A 168 22.94 -16.39 7.58
N THR A 169 22.83 -16.89 8.80
CA THR A 169 21.93 -16.31 9.80
C THR A 169 22.37 -14.86 9.97
N PRO A 170 21.54 -13.85 9.63
CA PRO A 170 22.00 -12.49 9.69
C PRO A 170 22.27 -12.15 11.15
N ALA A 171 23.52 -11.79 11.46
CA ALA A 171 23.81 -11.02 12.66
C ALA A 171 22.81 -9.86 12.69
N ALA A 172 22.07 -9.72 13.79
CA ALA A 172 20.93 -8.81 13.92
C ALA A 172 21.29 -7.38 13.47
N SER A 173 21.05 -7.08 12.21
CA SER A 173 21.16 -5.73 11.68
C SER A 173 20.06 -4.91 12.36
N THR A 174 20.41 -3.74 12.87
CA THR A 174 19.43 -2.87 13.50
C THR A 174 18.35 -2.55 12.47
N PRO A 175 17.06 -2.85 12.73
CA PRO A 175 15.99 -2.64 11.76
C PRO A 175 15.98 -1.18 11.32
N SER A 176 15.78 -0.90 10.04
CA SER A 176 15.77 0.47 9.52
C SER A 176 14.63 1.28 10.13
N ALA A 177 14.63 2.61 9.95
CA ALA A 177 13.53 3.44 10.44
C ALA A 177 12.18 3.07 9.78
N GLU A 178 12.22 2.66 8.51
CA GLU A 178 11.06 2.19 7.75
C GLU A 178 10.57 0.84 8.29
N ASP A 179 11.49 -0.09 8.60
CA ASP A 179 11.13 -1.39 9.20
C ASP A 179 10.50 -1.22 10.58
N ARG A 180 11.00 -0.26 11.37
CA ARG A 180 10.40 0.08 12.67
C ARG A 180 9.02 0.72 12.51
N ALA A 181 8.83 1.58 11.51
CA ALA A 181 7.52 2.15 11.20
C ALA A 181 6.51 1.05 10.83
N LEU A 182 6.92 0.10 9.98
CA LEU A 182 6.10 -1.04 9.58
C LEU A 182 5.79 -1.96 10.76
N ALA A 183 6.76 -2.22 11.64
CA ALA A 183 6.56 -3.00 12.86
C ALA A 183 5.57 -2.32 13.84
N ARG A 184 5.68 -1.00 14.05
CA ARG A 184 4.72 -0.23 14.85
C ARG A 184 3.31 -0.31 14.26
N ALA A 185 3.20 -0.20 12.94
CA ALA A 185 1.93 -0.31 12.24
C ALA A 185 1.32 -1.71 12.40
N ALA A 186 2.09 -2.78 12.15
CA ALA A 186 1.63 -4.17 12.33
C ALA A 186 1.23 -4.49 13.78
N ALA A 187 1.86 -3.84 14.76
CA ALA A 187 1.52 -3.96 16.18
C ALA A 187 0.16 -3.35 16.56
N LEU A 188 -0.50 -2.62 15.66
CA LEU A 188 -1.86 -2.10 15.87
C LEU A 188 -2.96 -3.04 15.38
N LEU A 189 -2.62 -4.05 14.57
CA LEU A 189 -3.59 -5.06 14.11
C LEU A 189 -4.12 -5.88 15.29
N GLU A 190 -5.39 -6.26 15.27
CA GLU A 190 -5.91 -7.23 16.25
C GLU A 190 -5.16 -8.58 16.13
N PRO A 191 -5.03 -9.35 17.23
CA PRO A 191 -4.17 -10.53 17.29
C PRO A 191 -4.41 -11.56 16.17
N GLU A 192 -5.67 -11.77 15.78
CA GLU A 192 -6.09 -12.69 14.73
C GLU A 192 -5.57 -12.27 13.35
N PHE A 193 -5.60 -10.98 13.02
CA PHE A 193 -5.10 -10.46 11.75
C PHE A 193 -3.58 -10.42 11.74
N ARG A 194 -2.96 -10.12 12.89
CA ARG A 194 -1.50 -10.10 13.04
C ARG A 194 -0.87 -11.48 12.82
N ALA A 195 -1.55 -12.54 13.22
CA ALA A 195 -1.07 -13.91 13.01
C ALA A 195 -1.09 -14.32 11.52
N SER A 196 -2.04 -13.77 10.75
CA SER A 196 -2.16 -14.00 9.30
C SER A 196 -1.43 -12.99 8.43
N ALA A 197 -0.98 -11.88 9.01
CA ALA A 197 -0.35 -10.78 8.30
C ALA A 197 1.00 -11.21 7.74
N ASP A 198 1.16 -11.09 6.42
CA ASP A 198 2.46 -11.28 5.79
C ASP A 198 3.13 -9.92 5.57
N THR A 199 4.35 -9.77 6.05
CA THR A 199 5.11 -8.54 5.85
C THR A 199 6.05 -8.77 4.67
N THR A 200 5.58 -8.44 3.48
CA THR A 200 6.32 -8.62 2.22
C THR A 200 6.51 -7.28 1.52
N GLU A 201 7.65 -7.14 0.85
CA GLU A 201 7.91 -6.00 -0.05
C GLU A 201 7.72 -4.60 0.60
N GLY A 202 7.84 -4.50 1.93
CA GLY A 202 7.74 -3.25 2.69
C GLY A 202 6.33 -2.79 3.05
N TYR A 203 5.31 -3.65 2.96
CA TYR A 203 3.96 -3.41 3.47
C TYR A 203 3.39 -4.64 4.20
N VAL A 204 2.24 -4.47 4.87
CA VAL A 204 1.50 -5.59 5.47
C VAL A 204 0.40 -6.06 4.51
N GLU A 205 0.44 -7.33 4.11
CA GLU A 205 -0.56 -7.98 3.26
C GLU A 205 -1.58 -8.75 4.11
N LEU A 206 -2.87 -8.42 3.96
CA LEU A 206 -3.97 -9.03 4.73
C LEU A 206 -4.99 -9.80 3.86
N LEU A 207 -4.87 -9.75 2.53
CA LEU A 207 -5.82 -10.40 1.61
C LEU A 207 -5.35 -11.78 1.13
N GLY A 208 -4.17 -12.23 1.55
CA GLY A 208 -3.64 -13.56 1.19
C GLY A 208 -3.50 -13.80 -0.31
N GLY A 209 -3.21 -12.75 -1.09
CA GLY A 209 -3.13 -12.82 -2.55
C GLY A 209 -4.47 -12.80 -3.28
N THR A 210 -5.59 -12.60 -2.56
CA THR A 210 -6.92 -12.43 -3.18
C THR A 210 -6.93 -11.14 -4.00
N PRO A 211 -7.25 -11.19 -5.32
CA PRO A 211 -7.39 -9.98 -6.12
C PRO A 211 -8.49 -9.08 -5.54
N ALA A 212 -8.26 -7.77 -5.54
CA ALA A 212 -9.27 -6.80 -5.10
C ALA A 212 -10.57 -6.98 -5.90
N PRO A 213 -11.74 -7.17 -5.25
CA PRO A 213 -13.03 -7.11 -5.93
C PRO A 213 -13.14 -5.78 -6.68
N SER A 214 -13.42 -5.84 -7.98
CA SER A 214 -13.51 -4.66 -8.85
C SER A 214 -14.93 -4.53 -9.41
N PRO A 215 -15.85 -3.90 -8.68
CA PRO A 215 -17.27 -3.88 -9.04
C PRO A 215 -17.59 -2.83 -10.11
N THR A 216 -16.74 -1.80 -10.27
CA THR A 216 -16.95 -0.73 -11.26
C THR A 216 -15.96 -0.83 -12.42
N THR A 217 -16.37 -0.34 -13.60
CA THR A 217 -15.50 -0.28 -14.79
C THR A 217 -14.28 0.60 -14.56
N ALA A 218 -14.41 1.68 -13.78
CA ALA A 218 -13.30 2.53 -13.36
C ALA A 218 -12.31 1.79 -12.44
N SER A 219 -12.79 1.05 -11.43
CA SER A 219 -11.91 0.24 -10.56
C SER A 219 -11.21 -0.89 -11.32
N LYS A 220 -11.88 -1.51 -12.30
CA LYS A 220 -11.25 -2.51 -13.20
C LYS A 220 -10.14 -1.90 -14.07
N ALA A 221 -10.34 -0.68 -14.56
CA ALA A 221 -9.34 0.07 -15.31
C ALA A 221 -8.11 0.43 -14.45
N MET A 222 -8.30 0.77 -13.17
CA MET A 222 -7.23 1.08 -12.23
C MET A 222 -6.36 -0.14 -11.87
N ASN A 223 -6.92 -1.34 -11.86
CA ASN A 223 -6.21 -2.59 -11.57
C ASN A 223 -5.41 -3.15 -12.77
N ASN A 224 -5.43 -2.50 -13.92
CA ASN A 224 -4.61 -2.86 -15.08
C ASN A 224 -3.50 -1.81 -15.29
N SER A 225 -2.23 -2.22 -15.19
CA SER A 225 -1.06 -1.33 -15.27
C SER A 225 -0.95 -0.55 -16.58
N LEU A 226 -1.42 -1.12 -17.69
CA LEU A 226 -1.44 -0.45 -18.99
C LEU A 226 -2.54 0.62 -19.04
N VAL A 227 -3.72 0.29 -18.51
CA VAL A 227 -4.88 1.20 -18.49
C VAL A 227 -4.69 2.32 -17.48
N ALA A 228 -4.14 2.06 -16.29
CA ALA A 228 -3.82 3.10 -15.30
C ALA A 228 -2.89 4.19 -15.87
N SER A 229 -1.93 3.83 -16.74
CA SER A 229 -1.01 4.79 -17.37
C SER A 229 -1.67 5.65 -18.47
N ILE A 230 -2.61 5.06 -19.22
CA ILE A 230 -3.39 5.74 -20.27
C ILE A 230 -4.51 6.59 -19.63
N TYR A 231 -5.06 6.11 -18.51
CA TYR A 231 -6.08 6.79 -17.70
C TYR A 231 -5.47 7.94 -16.89
N GLU A 232 -4.26 7.82 -16.30
CA GLU A 232 -3.58 8.97 -15.67
C GLU A 232 -3.32 10.13 -16.67
N LYS A 233 -3.10 9.82 -17.96
CA LYS A 233 -2.91 10.84 -19.01
C LYS A 233 -4.21 11.53 -19.46
N LEU A 234 -5.36 10.85 -19.41
CA LEU A 234 -6.65 11.41 -19.84
C LEU A 234 -7.52 11.94 -18.67
N TRP A 235 -7.59 11.19 -17.57
CA TRP A 235 -8.48 11.45 -16.44
C TRP A 235 -7.89 12.39 -15.40
N ARG A 236 -6.57 12.54 -15.29
CA ARG A 236 -5.98 13.49 -14.33
C ARG A 236 -6.17 14.94 -14.78
N PRO A 237 -5.98 15.30 -16.07
CA PRO A 237 -6.38 16.60 -16.58
C PRO A 237 -7.90 16.79 -16.59
N ALA A 238 -8.69 15.75 -16.93
CA ALA A 238 -10.15 15.85 -16.98
C ALA A 238 -10.80 15.88 -15.58
N GLY A 239 -10.26 15.18 -14.60
CA GLY A 239 -10.69 15.18 -13.20
C GLY A 239 -10.26 16.46 -12.48
N ILE A 240 -9.06 16.97 -12.73
CA ILE A 240 -8.66 18.32 -12.30
C ILE A 240 -9.46 19.39 -13.06
N ALA A 241 -9.83 19.19 -14.32
CA ALA A 241 -10.69 20.13 -15.05
C ALA A 241 -12.17 20.05 -14.63
N MET A 242 -12.67 18.89 -14.21
CA MET A 242 -14.08 18.71 -13.80
C MET A 242 -14.30 19.00 -12.31
N MET A 243 -13.35 18.66 -11.43
CA MET A 243 -13.38 18.98 -10.00
C MET A 243 -12.70 20.32 -9.68
N GLY A 244 -11.81 20.80 -10.56
CA GLY A 244 -10.97 21.98 -10.36
C GLY A 244 -11.39 23.24 -11.11
N VAL A 245 -12.54 23.28 -11.79
CA VAL A 245 -13.24 24.57 -12.00
C VAL A 245 -13.73 25.05 -10.63
N GLY A 246 -12.82 25.70 -9.89
CA GLY A 246 -13.03 26.17 -8.50
C GLY A 246 -12.46 25.29 -7.38
N GLY A 247 -11.72 24.22 -7.69
CA GLY A 247 -11.12 23.29 -6.70
C GLY A 247 -9.77 23.75 -6.13
N LEU A 248 -9.33 23.13 -5.02
CA LEU A 248 -8.03 23.38 -4.39
C LEU A 248 -6.88 22.74 -5.19
N SER A 249 -5.66 23.27 -5.03
CA SER A 249 -4.46 22.56 -5.52
C SER A 249 -4.15 21.36 -4.63
N MET A 250 -3.46 20.34 -5.14
CA MET A 250 -3.08 19.15 -4.35
C MET A 250 -2.31 19.51 -3.07
N SER A 251 -1.44 20.54 -3.12
CA SER A 251 -0.71 21.02 -1.94
C SER A 251 -1.65 21.67 -0.93
N ALA A 252 -2.66 22.40 -1.40
CA ALA A 252 -3.65 23.02 -0.54
C ALA A 252 -4.64 22.00 0.05
N GLU A 253 -5.01 20.94 -0.70
CA GLU A 253 -5.78 19.80 -0.18
C GLU A 253 -5.02 19.07 0.93
N ARG A 254 -3.72 18.84 0.76
CA ARG A 254 -2.86 18.23 1.77
C ARG A 254 -2.71 19.08 3.02
N ALA A 255 -2.47 20.39 2.84
CA ALA A 255 -2.40 21.33 3.97
C ALA A 255 -3.73 21.39 4.73
N LYS A 256 -4.86 21.39 4.01
CA LYS A 256 -6.19 21.30 4.60
C LYS A 256 -6.38 19.99 5.35
N ALA A 257 -6.02 18.85 4.76
CA ALA A 257 -6.13 17.54 5.41
C ALA A 257 -5.36 17.50 6.75
N ALA A 258 -4.11 17.97 6.78
CA ALA A 258 -3.33 18.02 8.01
C ALA A 258 -3.93 18.97 9.06
N SER A 259 -4.44 20.14 8.63
CA SER A 259 -5.13 21.11 9.49
C SER A 259 -6.42 20.55 10.08
N ASP A 260 -7.27 19.96 9.24
CA ASP A 260 -8.55 19.36 9.63
C ASP A 260 -8.34 18.18 10.60
N LEU A 261 -7.22 17.46 10.50
CA LEU A 261 -6.90 16.35 11.40
C LEU A 261 -6.15 16.78 12.66
N ARG A 262 -5.69 18.04 12.76
CA ARG A 262 -4.96 18.60 13.91
C ARG A 262 -3.76 17.75 14.34
N LEU A 263 -3.00 17.25 13.36
CA LEU A 263 -1.91 16.31 13.59
C LEU A 263 -0.75 16.92 14.38
N THR A 264 -0.24 16.18 15.35
CA THR A 264 0.95 16.55 16.14
C THR A 264 1.55 15.33 16.84
N GLY A 265 2.82 15.45 17.26
CA GLY A 265 3.41 14.53 18.22
C GLY A 265 3.46 13.09 17.73
N ASP A 266 3.08 12.16 18.60
CA ASP A 266 3.14 10.72 18.41
C ASP A 266 1.79 10.09 18.02
N MET A 267 0.91 10.87 17.39
CA MET A 267 -0.40 10.40 16.95
C MET A 267 -0.33 9.22 15.97
N LYS A 268 -1.32 8.33 16.08
CA LYS A 268 -1.64 7.25 15.16
C LYS A 268 -2.70 7.72 14.19
N VAL A 269 -2.36 7.73 12.90
CA VAL A 269 -3.20 8.23 11.81
C VAL A 269 -3.52 7.11 10.84
N LEU A 270 -4.79 6.93 10.49
CA LEU A 270 -5.22 5.99 9.46
C LEU A 270 -5.70 6.75 8.20
N ASP A 271 -5.10 6.45 7.06
CA ASP A 271 -5.49 6.95 5.74
C ASP A 271 -6.09 5.79 4.92
N VAL A 272 -7.42 5.75 4.86
CA VAL A 272 -8.18 4.68 4.20
C VAL A 272 -8.40 4.99 2.73
N ALA A 273 -8.19 3.98 1.89
CA ALA A 273 -8.09 4.10 0.43
C ALA A 273 -7.01 5.10 0.00
N SER A 274 -5.85 4.97 0.65
CA SER A 274 -4.69 5.86 0.50
C SER A 274 -4.08 5.90 -0.91
N GLY A 275 -4.43 4.95 -1.78
CA GLY A 275 -3.90 4.84 -3.13
C GLY A 275 -2.37 4.80 -3.13
N PRO A 276 -1.68 5.67 -3.89
CA PRO A 276 -0.22 5.69 -3.93
C PRO A 276 0.44 6.31 -2.68
N GLY A 277 -0.30 6.59 -1.60
CA GLY A 277 0.25 7.03 -0.30
C GLY A 277 0.68 8.50 -0.22
N ASN A 278 0.21 9.34 -1.15
CA ASN A 278 0.60 10.75 -1.20
C ASN A 278 0.10 11.56 0.02
N PHE A 279 -1.13 11.30 0.47
CA PHE A 279 -1.67 11.91 1.69
C PHE A 279 -0.97 11.29 2.89
N THR A 280 -0.94 9.96 3.03
CA THR A 280 -0.21 9.25 4.09
C THR A 280 1.19 9.81 4.34
N ARG A 281 1.99 10.00 3.28
CA ARG A 281 3.32 10.60 3.38
C ARG A 281 3.29 12.02 3.93
N ASN A 282 2.41 12.88 3.42
CA ASN A 282 2.33 14.24 3.93
C ASN A 282 1.83 14.31 5.37
N LEU A 283 0.88 13.45 5.76
CA LEU A 283 0.41 13.34 7.15
C LEU A 283 1.57 12.91 8.06
N SER A 284 2.41 11.96 7.61
CA SER A 284 3.57 11.49 8.37
C SER A 284 4.63 12.57 8.66
N GLU A 285 4.70 13.63 7.84
CA GLU A 285 5.64 14.74 8.01
C GLU A 285 5.30 15.63 9.22
N HIS A 286 4.09 15.50 9.77
CA HIS A 286 3.63 16.21 10.96
C HIS A 286 3.80 15.38 12.25
N LEU A 287 4.31 14.16 12.13
CA LEU A 287 4.46 13.22 13.23
C LEU A 287 5.91 13.13 13.70
N SER A 288 6.09 12.75 14.95
CA SER A 288 7.37 12.63 15.63
C SER A 288 7.34 11.50 16.66
N GLY A 289 8.48 11.12 17.22
CA GLY A 289 8.55 10.06 18.23
C GLY A 289 7.95 8.73 17.74
N ASP A 290 6.93 8.24 18.44
CA ASP A 290 6.22 7.01 18.08
C ASP A 290 5.03 7.17 17.14
N GLY A 291 4.81 8.38 16.63
CA GLY A 291 3.75 8.67 15.67
C GLY A 291 3.88 7.89 14.38
N ILE A 292 2.73 7.53 13.81
CA ILE A 292 2.66 6.68 12.61
C ILE A 292 1.43 7.04 11.78
N ALA A 293 1.63 7.27 10.48
CA ALA A 293 0.58 7.32 9.47
C ALA A 293 0.54 5.99 8.71
N ILE A 294 -0.64 5.37 8.68
CA ILE A 294 -0.87 4.07 8.04
C ILE A 294 -1.75 4.29 6.82
N GLY A 295 -1.18 4.06 5.63
CA GLY A 295 -1.93 4.03 4.38
C GLY A 295 -2.53 2.65 4.17
N PHE A 296 -3.86 2.56 4.13
CA PHE A 296 -4.60 1.32 3.96
C PHE A 296 -5.33 1.33 2.61
N ASP A 297 -5.09 0.35 1.73
CA ASP A 297 -5.72 0.30 0.40
C ASP A 297 -5.92 -1.13 -0.08
N ILE A 298 -6.95 -1.37 -0.89
CA ILE A 298 -7.25 -2.73 -1.39
C ILE A 298 -6.37 -3.11 -2.59
N SER A 299 -5.82 -2.13 -3.32
CA SER A 299 -5.07 -2.31 -4.56
C SER A 299 -3.59 -2.57 -4.31
N GLU A 300 -3.14 -3.78 -4.63
CA GLU A 300 -1.72 -4.18 -4.59
C GLU A 300 -0.81 -3.21 -5.35
N GLN A 301 -1.26 -2.77 -6.53
CA GLN A 301 -0.47 -1.90 -7.41
C GLN A 301 -0.27 -0.51 -6.78
N MET A 302 -1.30 -0.01 -6.09
CA MET A 302 -1.23 1.27 -5.38
C MET A 302 -0.35 1.17 -4.14
N ILE A 303 -0.50 0.12 -3.33
CA ILE A 303 0.34 -0.11 -2.14
C ILE A 303 1.80 -0.28 -2.52
N ARG A 304 2.13 -1.09 -3.55
CA ARG A 304 3.51 -1.21 -4.05
C ARG A 304 4.09 0.14 -4.47
N ARG A 305 3.29 0.98 -5.12
CA ARG A 305 3.69 2.36 -5.47
C ARG A 305 3.91 3.22 -4.22
N ALA A 306 3.02 3.11 -3.23
CA ALA A 306 3.12 3.83 -1.97
C ALA A 306 4.39 3.47 -1.20
N VAL A 307 4.71 2.17 -1.08
CA VAL A 307 5.96 1.73 -0.45
C VAL A 307 7.18 2.26 -1.20
N ARG A 308 7.19 2.16 -2.53
CA ARG A 308 8.34 2.58 -3.34
C ARG A 308 8.61 4.09 -3.25
N ASP A 309 7.55 4.90 -3.29
CA ASP A 309 7.67 6.35 -3.48
C ASP A 309 7.53 7.14 -2.16
N ASN A 310 6.83 6.57 -1.17
CA ASN A 310 6.25 7.33 -0.04
C ASN A 310 6.49 6.69 1.35
N ARG A 311 7.27 5.62 1.48
CA ARG A 311 7.68 5.09 2.81
C ARG A 311 8.58 6.06 3.57
N GLY A 312 8.64 5.91 4.90
CA GLY A 312 9.45 6.76 5.75
C GLY A 312 9.40 6.37 7.23
N PRO A 313 10.08 7.11 8.11
CA PRO A 313 10.17 6.80 9.54
C PRO A 313 8.82 6.85 10.26
N HIS A 314 7.83 7.56 9.73
CA HIS A 314 6.48 7.69 10.30
C HIS A 314 5.39 7.30 9.30
N ALA A 315 5.72 6.57 8.22
CA ALA A 315 4.76 6.14 7.20
C ALA A 315 4.90 4.64 6.93
N ALA A 316 3.80 3.93 7.08
CA ALA A 316 3.69 2.50 6.76
C ALA A 316 2.44 2.23 5.92
N TYR A 317 2.44 1.12 5.19
CA TYR A 317 1.36 0.78 4.27
C TYR A 317 0.84 -0.62 4.53
N MET A 318 -0.47 -0.81 4.32
CA MET A 318 -1.15 -2.09 4.48
C MET A 318 -2.15 -2.30 3.35
N ARG A 319 -2.25 -3.54 2.89
CA ARG A 319 -3.26 -3.95 1.93
C ARG A 319 -4.38 -4.73 2.61
N GLY A 320 -5.62 -4.28 2.43
CA GLY A 320 -6.80 -4.92 3.00
C GLY A 320 -8.12 -4.33 2.49
N ASP A 321 -9.26 -4.90 2.92
CA ASP A 321 -10.59 -4.37 2.60
C ASP A 321 -11.04 -3.37 3.68
N ALA A 322 -11.25 -2.12 3.29
CA ALA A 322 -11.65 -1.05 4.20
C ALA A 322 -13.06 -1.23 4.78
N GLN A 323 -13.88 -2.12 4.23
CA GLN A 323 -15.19 -2.47 4.78
C GLN A 323 -15.09 -3.37 6.03
N SER A 324 -13.88 -3.85 6.35
CA SER A 324 -13.59 -4.65 7.54
C SER A 324 -12.16 -4.36 8.00
N LEU A 325 -11.98 -3.24 8.69
CA LEU A 325 -10.69 -2.81 9.20
C LEU A 325 -10.19 -3.74 10.32
N PRO A 326 -8.94 -4.22 10.25
CA PRO A 326 -8.36 -5.21 11.16
C PRO A 326 -7.83 -4.58 12.48
N PHE A 327 -8.49 -3.53 12.94
CA PHE A 327 -8.07 -2.74 14.10
C PHE A 327 -9.17 -2.74 15.16
N ALA A 328 -8.75 -2.74 16.42
CA ALA A 328 -9.67 -2.62 17.54
C ALA A 328 -10.35 -1.24 17.54
N ASP A 329 -11.47 -1.14 18.24
CA ASP A 329 -12.17 0.12 18.46
C ASP A 329 -11.24 1.13 19.13
N ASN A 330 -11.44 2.43 18.84
CA ASN A 330 -10.71 3.52 19.50
C ASN A 330 -9.17 3.47 19.36
N THR A 331 -8.65 2.90 18.27
CA THR A 331 -7.22 2.71 18.05
C THR A 331 -6.49 3.99 17.59
N PHE A 332 -7.13 4.79 16.74
CA PHE A 332 -6.48 5.91 16.04
C PHE A 332 -6.86 7.26 16.63
N ASP A 333 -5.88 8.17 16.67
CA ASP A 333 -6.08 9.56 17.06
C ASP A 333 -6.72 10.37 15.93
N ALA A 334 -6.43 9.99 14.69
CA ALA A 334 -6.98 10.63 13.50
C ALA A 334 -7.23 9.60 12.38
N VAL A 335 -8.35 9.76 11.67
CA VAL A 335 -8.69 8.90 10.53
C VAL A 335 -9.15 9.72 9.34
N CYS A 336 -8.83 9.28 8.13
CA CYS A 336 -9.25 9.99 6.93
C CYS A 336 -9.55 9.07 5.75
N CYS A 337 -10.33 9.59 4.81
CA CYS A 337 -10.57 8.97 3.52
C CYS A 337 -10.76 10.07 2.46
N PHE A 338 -9.82 10.18 1.53
CA PHE A 338 -9.77 11.27 0.56
C PHE A 338 -9.94 10.77 -0.87
N ALA A 339 -10.91 11.34 -1.60
CA ALA A 339 -11.17 11.07 -3.02
C ALA A 339 -11.38 9.57 -3.36
N ALA A 340 -12.04 8.81 -2.48
CA ALA A 340 -12.22 7.36 -2.67
C ALA A 340 -13.64 6.85 -2.44
N LEU A 341 -14.40 7.37 -1.47
CA LEU A 341 -15.71 6.81 -1.08
C LEU A 341 -16.68 6.63 -2.25
N TYR A 342 -16.63 7.49 -3.26
CA TYR A 342 -17.50 7.38 -4.44
C TYR A 342 -17.21 6.20 -5.37
N LEU A 343 -16.07 5.52 -5.19
CA LEU A 343 -15.68 4.31 -5.92
C LEU A 343 -15.93 3.02 -5.11
N ILE A 344 -16.25 3.14 -3.83
CA ILE A 344 -16.43 2.01 -2.91
C ILE A 344 -17.87 1.50 -3.01
N PRO A 345 -18.10 0.16 -3.03
CA PRO A 345 -19.45 -0.42 -3.11
C PRO A 345 -20.35 -0.03 -1.95
N ASN A 346 -19.85 -0.20 -0.73
CA ASN A 346 -20.54 0.13 0.52
C ASN A 346 -19.75 1.21 1.27
N PRO A 347 -19.77 2.46 0.81
CA PRO A 347 -18.97 3.52 1.40
C PRO A 347 -19.40 3.85 2.83
N LEU A 348 -20.67 3.65 3.17
CA LEU A 348 -21.16 3.87 4.54
C LEU A 348 -20.57 2.84 5.52
N THR A 349 -20.39 1.59 5.10
CA THR A 349 -19.68 0.59 5.91
C THR A 349 -18.24 1.01 6.20
N VAL A 350 -17.56 1.64 5.23
CA VAL A 350 -16.22 2.20 5.47
C VAL A 350 -16.28 3.39 6.45
N VAL A 351 -17.31 4.23 6.38
CA VAL A 351 -17.50 5.32 7.35
C VAL A 351 -17.76 4.76 8.75
N ASP A 352 -18.59 3.73 8.88
CA ASP A 352 -18.84 3.06 10.17
C ASP A 352 -17.54 2.51 10.77
N GLU A 353 -16.69 1.89 9.95
CA GLU A 353 -15.38 1.38 10.35
C GLU A 353 -14.42 2.52 10.75
N LEU A 354 -14.37 3.63 10.01
CA LEU A 354 -13.58 4.81 10.36
C LEU A 354 -14.02 5.38 11.73
N VAL A 355 -15.33 5.49 11.97
CA VAL A 355 -15.90 5.96 13.24
C VAL A 355 -15.52 5.00 14.38
N ARG A 356 -15.66 3.68 14.16
CA ARG A 356 -15.38 2.64 15.16
C ARG A 356 -13.92 2.66 15.62
N VAL A 357 -12.97 2.76 14.69
CA VAL A 357 -11.53 2.73 15.02
C VAL A 357 -11.00 4.07 15.52
N LEU A 358 -11.80 5.14 15.45
CA LEU A 358 -11.43 6.47 15.91
C LEU A 358 -11.69 6.62 17.41
N ARG A 359 -10.64 6.96 18.18
CA ARG A 359 -10.78 7.14 19.64
C ARG A 359 -11.65 8.34 20.02
N PRO A 360 -12.15 8.39 21.26
CA PRO A 360 -12.79 9.59 21.80
C PRO A 360 -11.79 10.76 21.85
N GLY A 361 -12.22 11.93 21.41
CA GLY A 361 -11.39 13.11 21.18
C GLY A 361 -10.56 13.08 19.89
N GLY A 362 -10.65 11.99 19.10
CA GLY A 362 -9.97 11.87 17.81
C GLY A 362 -10.64 12.68 16.69
N ARG A 363 -9.93 12.88 15.57
CA ARG A 363 -10.40 13.64 14.41
C ARG A 363 -10.68 12.75 13.20
N ILE A 364 -11.80 12.98 12.52
CA ILE A 364 -12.09 12.40 11.20
C ILE A 364 -12.08 13.48 10.12
N ALA A 365 -11.55 13.17 8.94
CA ALA A 365 -11.66 14.02 7.76
C ALA A 365 -11.98 13.21 6.50
N ILE A 366 -12.99 13.64 5.75
CA ILE A 366 -13.44 13.02 4.50
C ILE A 366 -13.41 14.05 3.39
N MET A 367 -12.82 13.68 2.24
CA MET A 367 -12.97 14.41 0.97
C MET A 367 -13.67 13.49 -0.02
N THR A 368 -14.80 13.91 -0.56
CA THR A 368 -15.59 13.07 -1.47
C THR A 368 -16.39 13.91 -2.46
N SER A 369 -17.08 13.22 -3.37
CA SER A 369 -17.90 13.85 -4.39
C SER A 369 -19.11 14.53 -3.78
N TYR A 370 -19.57 15.57 -4.46
CA TYR A 370 -20.73 16.36 -4.08
C TYR A 370 -21.61 16.63 -5.29
N GLY A 371 -22.87 16.22 -5.19
CA GLY A 371 -23.84 16.36 -6.27
C GLY A 371 -24.80 17.52 -6.08
N ARG A 372 -24.36 18.78 -6.21
CA ARG A 372 -25.28 19.89 -6.53
C ARG A 372 -25.05 20.43 -7.91
N GLU A 373 -26.08 20.19 -8.71
CA GLU A 373 -26.28 20.74 -10.02
C GLU A 373 -27.77 21.02 -10.16
N THR A 374 -28.17 22.02 -10.96
CA THR A 374 -29.58 22.26 -11.27
C THR A 374 -30.20 20.99 -11.86
N ALA A 375 -31.51 20.78 -11.74
CA ALA A 375 -32.18 19.56 -12.22
C ALA A 375 -31.69 19.03 -13.59
N PRO A 376 -31.49 19.86 -14.64
CA PRO A 376 -30.95 19.38 -15.91
C PRO A 376 -29.48 18.93 -15.84
N VAL A 377 -28.65 19.62 -15.06
CA VAL A 377 -27.22 19.31 -14.93
C VAL A 377 -27.05 18.04 -14.06
N ARG A 378 -27.85 17.88 -12.98
CA ARG A 378 -27.94 16.65 -12.16
C ARG A 378 -28.30 15.42 -12.99
N SER A 379 -29.17 15.54 -13.98
CA SER A 379 -29.51 14.44 -14.89
C SER A 379 -28.34 14.06 -15.81
N VAL A 380 -27.59 15.04 -16.32
CA VAL A 380 -26.42 14.81 -17.18
C VAL A 380 -25.27 14.20 -16.38
N VAL A 381 -24.92 14.76 -15.22
CA VAL A 381 -23.90 14.18 -14.34
C VAL A 381 -24.36 12.86 -13.75
N GLY A 382 -25.61 12.69 -13.36
CA GLY A 382 -26.14 11.39 -12.93
C GLY A 382 -26.00 10.32 -14.01
N ALA A 383 -26.30 10.65 -15.27
CA ALA A 383 -26.17 9.74 -16.41
C ALA A 383 -24.71 9.46 -16.82
N ALA A 384 -23.80 10.42 -16.61
CA ALA A 384 -22.37 10.24 -16.85
C ALA A 384 -21.71 9.42 -15.72
N SER A 385 -21.93 9.83 -14.47
CA SER A 385 -21.42 9.17 -13.26
C SER A 385 -21.95 7.75 -13.12
N GLY A 386 -23.22 7.50 -13.46
CA GLY A 386 -23.79 6.14 -13.50
C GLY A 386 -23.12 5.22 -14.54
N ARG A 387 -22.64 5.77 -15.66
CA ARG A 387 -21.88 5.00 -16.68
C ARG A 387 -20.42 4.79 -16.28
N ILE A 388 -19.84 5.74 -15.55
CA ILE A 388 -18.44 5.72 -15.08
C ILE A 388 -18.31 4.90 -13.77
N GLY A 389 -19.39 4.75 -13.02
CA GLY A 389 -19.43 4.05 -11.73
C GLY A 389 -19.02 4.93 -10.54
N VAL A 390 -19.18 6.25 -10.65
CA VAL A 390 -18.89 7.21 -9.57
C VAL A 390 -20.19 7.55 -8.85
N ARG A 391 -20.23 7.38 -7.52
CA ARG A 391 -21.36 7.83 -6.69
C ARG A 391 -21.26 9.33 -6.41
N MET A 392 -22.37 10.04 -6.45
CA MET A 392 -22.46 11.43 -5.96
C MET A 392 -23.16 11.42 -4.60
N PHE A 393 -22.60 12.11 -3.62
CA PHE A 393 -23.18 12.21 -2.27
C PHE A 393 -23.95 13.52 -2.10
N GLU A 394 -24.94 13.49 -1.20
CA GLU A 394 -25.69 14.68 -0.81
C GLU A 394 -24.85 15.58 0.10
N LYS A 395 -25.24 16.85 0.22
CA LYS A 395 -24.48 17.82 1.02
C LYS A 395 -24.49 17.41 2.49
N GLU A 396 -25.66 17.13 3.05
CA GLU A 396 -25.81 16.89 4.48
C GLU A 396 -25.48 15.45 4.89
N GLN A 397 -25.13 14.57 3.94
CA GLN A 397 -25.02 13.13 4.19
C GLN A 397 -24.00 12.78 5.28
N PHE A 398 -22.77 13.27 5.17
CA PHE A 398 -21.72 12.95 6.14
C PHE A 398 -21.86 13.76 7.43
N THR A 399 -22.33 15.01 7.35
CA THR A 399 -22.58 15.83 8.53
C THR A 399 -23.67 15.21 9.40
N SER A 400 -24.77 14.74 8.81
CA SER A 400 -25.85 14.06 9.55
C SER A 400 -25.42 12.71 10.11
N ILE A 401 -24.54 11.97 9.43
CA ILE A 401 -23.94 10.74 9.99
C ILE A 401 -23.12 11.09 11.24
N PHE A 402 -22.24 12.08 11.16
CA PHE A 402 -21.40 12.50 12.29
C PHE A 402 -22.23 13.03 13.46
N GLU A 403 -23.29 13.81 13.20
CA GLU A 403 -24.26 14.24 14.21
C GLU A 403 -24.96 13.05 14.88
N ALA A 404 -25.40 12.06 14.10
CA ALA A 404 -26.05 10.86 14.63
C ALA A 404 -25.10 9.98 15.46
N CYS A 405 -23.80 10.02 15.17
CA CYS A 405 -22.74 9.39 15.97
C CYS A 405 -22.35 10.22 17.20
N GLY A 406 -22.96 11.38 17.43
CA GLY A 406 -22.65 12.25 18.58
C GLY A 406 -21.35 13.04 18.45
N MET A 407 -20.80 13.16 17.23
CA MET A 407 -19.58 13.93 16.99
C MET A 407 -19.81 15.44 17.12
N THR A 408 -18.75 16.16 17.47
CA THR A 408 -18.75 17.61 17.67
C THR A 408 -17.77 18.29 16.70
N GLU A 409 -17.77 19.62 16.69
CA GLU A 409 -16.90 20.43 15.81
C GLU A 409 -17.00 20.00 14.34
N ILE A 410 -18.23 19.77 13.88
CA ILE A 410 -18.51 19.34 12.51
C ILE A 410 -18.37 20.53 11.59
N GLU A 411 -17.39 20.44 10.69
CA GLU A 411 -17.07 21.46 9.70
C GLU A 411 -17.26 20.87 8.31
N GLN A 412 -17.90 21.63 7.42
CA GLN A 412 -18.07 21.27 6.03
C GLN A 412 -17.66 22.42 5.12
N GLU A 413 -16.88 22.10 4.11
CA GLU A 413 -16.53 23.00 3.03
C GLU A 413 -16.86 22.34 1.68
N VAL A 414 -17.54 23.08 0.80
CA VAL A 414 -17.91 22.60 -0.53
C VAL A 414 -17.18 23.44 -1.57
N ARG A 415 -16.50 22.77 -2.50
CA ARG A 415 -15.79 23.41 -3.63
C ARG A 415 -16.07 22.64 -4.91
N GLY A 416 -16.80 23.27 -5.83
CA GLY A 416 -17.21 22.62 -7.08
C GLY A 416 -18.00 21.34 -6.81
N LEU A 417 -17.51 20.21 -7.35
CA LEU A 417 -18.08 18.87 -7.16
C LEU A 417 -17.43 18.08 -6.02
N ALA A 418 -16.64 18.74 -5.16
CA ALA A 418 -16.04 18.14 -3.97
C ALA A 418 -16.64 18.72 -2.69
N GLN A 419 -16.74 17.88 -1.67
CA GLN A 419 -17.01 18.29 -0.30
C GLN A 419 -15.92 17.75 0.62
N PHE A 420 -15.54 18.58 1.58
CA PHE A 420 -14.62 18.29 2.67
C PHE A 420 -15.43 18.34 3.96
N VAL A 421 -15.42 17.27 4.74
CA VAL A 421 -16.14 17.18 6.00
C VAL A 421 -15.19 16.68 7.07
N SER A 422 -15.11 17.39 8.19
CA SER A 422 -14.34 16.95 9.35
C SER A 422 -15.15 17.06 10.63
N ALA A 423 -14.83 16.23 11.62
CA ALA A 423 -15.48 16.23 12.92
C ALA A 423 -14.53 15.71 14.01
N THR A 424 -14.88 15.98 15.27
CA THR A 424 -14.23 15.43 16.46
C THR A 424 -15.13 14.36 17.06
N ASN A 425 -14.60 13.16 17.31
CA ASN A 425 -15.33 12.14 18.05
C ASN A 425 -15.47 12.58 19.52
N ALA A 426 -16.69 12.72 20.03
CA ALA A 426 -16.93 13.24 21.37
C ALA A 426 -16.91 12.17 22.47
N SER A 427 -17.10 10.89 22.11
CA SER A 427 -17.33 9.81 23.08
C SER A 427 -16.85 8.46 22.63
#